data_AF-A0A0B1TMV7-F1
#
_entry.id   AF-A0A0B1TMV7-F1
#
_cell.length_a   1.000
_cell.length_b   1.000
_cell.length_c   1.000
_cell.angle_alpha   90.00
_cell.angle_beta   90.00
_cell.angle_gamma   90.00
#
_symmetry.space_group_name_H-M   'P 1'
#
loop_
_entity.id
_entity.type
_entity.pdbx_description
1 polymer ?
#
loop_
_entity_poly.entity_id
_entity_poly.type
_entity_poly.pdbx_seq_one_letter_code
_entity_poly.pdbx_strand_id
1 'polypeptide(L)' 'MEHMALSVWDHQLAAGVIFTISFVGCIANWIVATFTQKLPSMRNSFGLLMTSQSTGEAVLCMIFALYYSPMVFL' A
#
# COMPACT_ATOMS: atom_id res chain seq x y z
N MET A 1 32.07 12.55 8.01
CA MET A 1 31.13 13.11 7.01
C MET A 1 30.55 12.02 6.09
N GLU A 2 31.35 11.07 5.60
CA GLU A 2 30.88 9.97 4.73
C GLU A 2 29.82 9.05 5.37
N HIS A 3 29.97 8.66 6.64
CA HIS A 3 28.98 7.82 7.35
C HIS A 3 27.59 8.46 7.47
N MET A 4 27.51 9.79 7.55
CA MET A 4 26.23 10.50 7.62
C MET A 4 25.57 10.57 6.23
N ALA A 5 26.36 10.79 5.18
CA ALA A 5 25.85 10.77 3.81
C ALA A 5 25.30 9.39 3.44
N LEU A 6 26.00 8.30 3.81
CA LEU A 6 25.57 6.94 3.52
C LEU A 6 24.24 6.60 4.22
N SER A 7 24.07 7.04 5.48
CA SER A 7 22.82 6.88 6.20
C SER A 7 21.65 7.58 5.52
N VAL A 8 21.81 8.82 5.02
CA VAL A 8 20.74 9.54 4.31
C VAL A 8 20.33 8.79 3.02
N TRP A 9 21.30 8.28 2.27
CA TRP A 9 21.04 7.49 1.06
C TRP A 9 20.21 6.23 1.34
N ASP A 10 20.52 5.52 2.44
CA ASP A 10 19.79 4.31 2.83
C ASP A 10 18.32 4.63 3.17
N HIS A 11 18.06 5.74 3.88
CA HIS A 11 16.71 6.18 4.22
C HIS A 11 15.89 6.57 2.99
N GLN A 12 16.48 7.33 2.06
CA GLN A 12 15.82 7.72 0.82
C GLN A 12 15.50 6.51 -0.07
N LEU A 13 16.43 5.54 -0.16
CA LEU A 13 16.19 4.30 -0.89
C LEU A 13 15.06 3.49 -0.25
N ALA A 14 15.08 3.32 1.08
CA ALA A 14 14.02 2.63 1.80
C ALA A 14 12.66 3.31 1.60
N ALA A 15 12.59 4.63 1.73
CA ALA A 15 11.37 5.40 1.50
C ALA A 15 10.82 5.21 0.08
N GLY A 16 11.68 5.22 -0.94
CA GLY A 16 11.28 5.02 -2.34
C GLY A 16 10.73 3.61 -2.62
N VAL A 17 11.36 2.58 -2.04
CA VAL A 17 10.89 1.19 -2.15
C VAL A 17 9.52 1.04 -1.47
N ILE A 18 9.38 1.57 -0.25
CA ILE A 18 8.13 1.49 0.51
C ILE A 18 7.01 2.24 -0.20
N PHE A 19 7.30 3.42 -0.75
CA PHE A 19 6.33 4.17 -1.55
C PHE A 19 5.84 3.33 -2.73
N THR A 20 6.76 2.74 -3.50
CA THR A 20 6.42 2.01 -4.73
C THR A 20 5.56 0.78 -4.42
N ILE A 21 5.96 -0.02 -3.43
CA ILE A 21 5.20 -1.22 -3.02
C ILE A 21 3.81 -0.82 -2.51
N SER A 22 3.74 0.19 -1.64
CA SER A 22 2.47 0.62 -1.03
C SER A 22 1.55 1.27 -2.06
N PHE A 23 2.08 2.02 -3.02
CA PHE A 23 1.29 2.64 -4.08
C PHE A 23 0.66 1.59 -5.02
N VAL A 24 1.45 0.62 -5.47
CA VAL A 24 0.96 -0.50 -6.28
C VAL A 24 -0.06 -1.33 -5.48
N GLY A 25 0.24 -1.63 -4.22
CA GLY A 25 -0.65 -2.34 -3.30
C GLY A 25 -1.99 -1.62 -3.10
N CYS A 26 -1.99 -0.28 -3.01
CA CYS A 26 -3.20 0.52 -2.91
C CYS A 26 -4.08 0.35 -4.16
N ILE A 27 -3.50 0.53 -5.35
CA ILE A 27 -4.24 0.40 -6.62
C ILE A 27 -4.81 -1.01 -6.78
N ALA A 28 -4.01 -2.04 -6.54
CA ALA A 28 -4.42 -3.43 -6.67
C ALA A 28 -5.58 -3.77 -5.72
N ASN A 29 -5.51 -3.31 -4.47
CA ASN A 29 -6.56 -3.55 -3.49
C ASN A 29 -7.85 -2.77 -3.80
N TRP A 30 -7.76 -1.56 -4.32
CA TRP A 30 -8.95 -0.85 -4.80
C TRP A 30 -9.63 -1.55 -5.98
N ILE A 31 -8.85 -2.12 -6.89
CA ILE A 31 -9.36 -2.94 -8.00
C ILE A 31 -10.09 -4.16 -7.42
N VAL A 32 -9.46 -4.93 -6.53
CA VAL A 32 -10.07 -6.12 -5.92
C VAL A 32 -11.36 -5.76 -5.18
N ALA A 33 -11.34 -4.73 -4.33
CA ALA A 33 -12.53 -4.28 -3.61
C ALA A 33 -13.69 -3.92 -4.56
N THR A 34 -13.39 -3.27 -5.69
CA THR A 34 -14.39 -2.88 -6.69
C THR A 34 -14.91 -4.08 -7.49
N PHE A 35 -14.03 -4.93 -8.01
CA PHE A 35 -14.41 -6.07 -8.85
C PHE A 35 -15.20 -7.11 -8.08
N THR A 36 -14.83 -7.39 -6.83
CA THR A 36 -15.55 -8.35 -5.98
C THR A 36 -16.99 -7.91 -5.70
N GLN A 37 -17.27 -6.61 -5.66
CA GLN A 37 -18.65 -6.08 -5.55
C GLN A 37 -19.43 -6.13 -6.88
N LYS A 38 -18.75 -6.13 -8.03
CA LYS A 38 -19.38 -6.10 -9.36
C LYS A 38 -19.68 -7.50 -9.91
N LEU A 39 -18.91 -8.52 -9.51
CA LEU A 39 -19.06 -9.88 -10.02
C LEU A 39 -20.22 -10.61 -9.30
N PRO A 40 -21.27 -11.05 -10.02
CA PRO A 40 -22.39 -11.77 -9.42
C PRO A 40 -21.98 -13.08 -8.72
N SER A 41 -20.95 -13.76 -9.24
CA SER A 41 -20.39 -14.99 -8.65
C SER A 41 -19.74 -14.78 -7.28
N MET A 42 -19.36 -13.54 -6.95
CA MET A 42 -18.73 -13.16 -5.69
C MET A 42 -19.73 -12.60 -4.67
N ARG A 43 -21.04 -12.55 -4.96
CA ARG A 43 -22.09 -12.10 -4.02
C ARG A 43 -22.43 -13.16 -2.97
N ASN A 44 -21.41 -13.60 -2.25
CA ASN A 44 -21.48 -14.57 -1.15
C ASN A 44 -20.60 -14.08 0.00
N SER A 45 -20.67 -14.73 1.17
CA SER A 45 -19.84 -14.41 2.35
C SER A 45 -18.35 -14.31 2.04
N PHE A 46 -17.84 -15.12 1.11
CA PHE A 46 -16.44 -15.06 0.68
C PHE A 46 -16.10 -13.73 -0.03
N GLY A 47 -16.96 -13.24 -0.93
CA GLY A 47 -16.71 -11.96 -1.59
C GLY A 47 -16.83 -10.78 -0.64
N LEU A 48 -17.76 -10.84 0.33
CA LEU A 48 -17.83 -9.82 1.39
C LEU A 48 -16.55 -9.78 2.23
N LEU A 49 -16.03 -10.94 2.63
CA LEU A 49 -14.76 -11.05 3.35
C LEU A 49 -13.60 -10.49 2.52
N MET A 50 -13.50 -10.89 1.25
CA MET A 50 -12.45 -10.43 0.34
C MET A 50 -12.51 -8.91 0.12
N THR A 51 -13.71 -8.34 -0.07
CA THR A 51 -13.87 -6.88 -0.16
C THR A 51 -13.41 -6.21 1.13
N SER A 52 -13.82 -6.68 2.30
CA SER A 52 -13.41 -6.08 3.58
C SER A 52 -11.89 -6.14 3.78
N GLN A 53 -11.27 -7.29 3.49
CA GLN A 53 -9.83 -7.46 3.62
C GLN A 53 -9.09 -6.50 2.67
N SER A 54 -9.52 -6.46 1.42
CA SER A 54 -8.88 -5.62 0.41
C SER A 54 -9.06 -4.12 0.68
N THR A 55 -10.23 -3.69 1.16
CA THR A 55 -10.41 -2.31 1.62
C THR A 55 -9.48 -1.96 2.79
N GLY A 56 -9.30 -2.86 3.75
CA GLY A 56 -8.34 -2.68 4.85
C GLY A 56 -6.90 -2.49 4.34
N GLU A 57 -6.46 -3.37 3.45
CA GLU A 57 -5.13 -3.32 2.84
C GLU A 57 -4.94 -2.05 2.00
N ALA A 58 -5.96 -1.59 1.27
CA ALA A 58 -5.91 -0.33 0.53
C ALA A 58 -5.67 0.87 1.45
N VAL A 59 -6.35 0.93 2.59
CA VAL A 59 -6.16 2.01 3.59
C VAL A 59 -4.76 1.92 4.21
N LEU A 60 -4.30 0.73 4.59
CA LEU A 60 -2.96 0.52 5.10
C LEU A 60 -1.91 0.98 4.10
N CYS A 61 -2.04 0.57 2.84
CA CYS A 61 -1.17 0.98 1.75
C CYS A 61 -1.18 2.50 1.54
N MET A 62 -2.32 3.18 1.69
CA MET A 62 -2.36 4.65 1.66
C MET A 62 -1.59 5.28 2.81
N ILE A 63 -1.72 4.77 4.03
CA ILE A 63 -0.96 5.26 5.19
C ILE A 63 0.55 5.08 4.95
N PHE A 64 0.97 3.92 4.43
CA PHE A 64 2.38 3.69 4.15
C PHE A 64 2.92 4.58 3.03
N ALA A 65 2.14 4.78 1.96
CA ALA A 65 2.55 5.61 0.83
C ALA A 65 2.57 7.11 1.16
N LEU A 66 1.57 7.62 1.90
CA LEU A 66 1.36 9.05 2.09
C LEU A 66 1.85 9.59 3.44
N TYR A 67 2.04 8.74 4.44
CA TYR A 67 2.50 9.15 5.76
C TYR A 67 3.87 8.54 6.10
N TYR A 68 3.98 7.21 6.07
CA TYR A 68 5.22 6.55 6.51
C TYR A 68 6.39 6.81 5.55
N SER A 69 6.21 6.64 4.24
CA SER A 69 7.29 6.85 3.27
C SER A 69 7.85 8.29 3.29
N PRO A 70 7.03 9.36 3.29
CA PRO A 70 7.53 10.72 3.45
C PRO A 70 8.26 10.95 4.78
N MET A 71 7.79 10.34 5.87
CA MET A 71 8.44 10.41 7.18
C MET A 71 9.82 9.72 7.18
N VAL A 72 10.01 8.65 6.39
CA VAL A 72 11.31 7.97 6.24
C VAL A 72 12.24 8.71 5.27
N PHE A 73 11.67 9.45 4.32
CA PHE A 73 12.45 10.21 3.33
C PHE A 73 13.08 11.49 3.91
N LEU A 74 12.40 12.12 4.86
CA LEU A 74 12.80 13.35 5.57
C LEU A 74 13.78 13.06 6.71
#